data_AF-A0A2S3QSM5-F1
#
_entry.id   AF-A0A2S3QSM5-F1
#
_cell.length_a   1.000
_cell.length_b   1.000
_cell.length_c   1.000
_cell.angle_alpha   90.00
_cell.angle_beta   90.00
_cell.angle_gamma   90.00
#
_symmetry.space_group_name_H-M   'P 1'
#
loop_
_entity.id
_entity.type
_entity.pdbx_description
1 polymer ?
#
loop_
_entity_poly.entity_id
_entity_poly.type
_entity_poly.pdbx_seq_one_letter_code
_entity_poly.pdbx_strand_id
1 'polypeptide(L)'
;MKVLISLLMLLPAFGAGLQIGNDLASNPVEGSIRLTCNDRNQHQIRYVNCSANYLSPSEFSSFVLDEGERVDADEVTLYYKDHKGRKKSKSSSFDAEKGESSKKFNLWIYTLLQRPLLNYYGENEIEYKLEKNGREVATGKFIVNVEKQDTKYCQSASYWSSNMDDCRFPQNFCARYFRDYNYCQ
;
A
#
# COMPACT_ATOMS: atom_id res chain seq x y z
N MET A 1 -49.84 7.08 27.83
CA MET A 1 -48.38 7.16 27.57
C MET A 1 -48.13 6.69 26.15
N LYS A 2 -47.79 7.59 25.22
CA LYS A 2 -47.38 7.23 23.85
C LYS A 2 -45.92 6.77 23.91
N VAL A 3 -45.70 5.46 23.73
CA VAL A 3 -44.35 4.90 23.62
C VAL A 3 -43.87 5.15 22.19
N LEU A 4 -42.93 6.08 22.03
CA LEU A 4 -42.17 6.26 20.79
C LEU A 4 -41.19 5.09 20.69
N ILE A 5 -41.55 4.08 19.91
CA ILE A 5 -40.64 3.01 19.50
C ILE A 5 -39.70 3.64 18.48
N SER A 6 -38.51 4.03 18.95
CA SER A 6 -37.42 4.45 18.07
C SER A 6 -36.93 3.21 17.32
N LEU A 7 -37.36 3.08 16.06
CA LEU A 7 -36.97 2.00 15.17
C LEU A 7 -35.49 2.23 14.81
N LEU A 8 -34.60 1.53 15.53
CA LEU A 8 -33.18 1.51 15.23
C LEU A 8 -33.02 0.86 13.86
N MET A 9 -32.81 1.65 12.81
CA MET A 9 -32.52 1.13 11.48
C MET A 9 -31.16 0.43 11.52
N LEU A 10 -31.19 -0.90 11.61
CA LEU A 10 -30.04 -1.77 11.37
C LEU A 10 -29.73 -1.67 9.87
N LEU A 11 -28.83 -0.76 9.52
CA LEU A 11 -28.24 -0.73 8.18
C LEU A 11 -27.53 -2.08 7.95
N PRO A 12 -27.71 -2.73 6.80
CA PRO A 12 -26.92 -3.90 6.46
C PRO A 12 -25.45 -3.51 6.47
N ALA A 13 -24.65 -4.21 7.27
CA ALA A 13 -23.21 -4.13 7.17
C ALA A 13 -22.81 -4.91 5.91
N PHE A 14 -22.60 -4.18 4.82
CA PHE A 14 -22.04 -4.74 3.60
C PHE A 14 -20.61 -5.20 3.88
N GLY A 15 -20.35 -6.48 3.60
CA GLY A 15 -19.01 -7.01 3.69
C GLY A 15 -18.13 -6.37 2.63
N ALA A 16 -16.91 -6.00 3.02
CA ALA A 16 -16.00 -5.33 2.11
C ALA A 16 -14.55 -5.59 2.52
N GLY A 17 -13.64 -5.41 1.56
CA GLY A 17 -12.23 -5.56 1.82
C GLY A 17 -11.36 -5.18 0.63
N LEU A 18 -10.13 -5.68 0.69
CA LEU A 18 -9.18 -5.60 -0.40
C LEU A 18 -9.31 -6.84 -1.30
N GLN A 19 -9.30 -6.64 -2.61
CA GLN A 19 -9.30 -7.72 -3.60
C GLN A 19 -8.20 -8.77 -3.36
N ILE A 20 -7.05 -8.34 -2.83
CA ILE A 20 -5.91 -9.22 -2.54
C ILE A 20 -5.99 -9.91 -1.17
N GLY A 21 -7.10 -9.78 -0.46
CA GLY A 21 -7.27 -10.20 0.92
C GLY A 21 -6.88 -9.11 1.93
N ASN A 22 -7.38 -9.27 3.16
CA ASN A 22 -7.17 -8.31 4.25
C ASN A 22 -5.99 -8.67 5.15
N ASP A 23 -5.41 -9.86 4.99
CA ASP A 23 -4.21 -10.30 5.70
C ASP A 23 -3.00 -10.18 4.77
N LEU A 24 -2.10 -9.25 5.10
CA LEU A 24 -0.97 -8.88 4.28
C LEU A 24 0.33 -9.11 5.07
N ALA A 25 1.41 -9.35 4.32
CA ALA A 25 2.73 -9.55 4.92
C ALA A 25 3.68 -8.45 4.45
N SER A 26 4.31 -7.76 5.38
CA SER A 26 5.41 -6.84 5.10
C SER A 26 6.73 -7.60 5.17
N ASN A 27 7.51 -7.52 4.11
CA ASN A 27 8.74 -8.27 3.89
C ASN A 27 9.93 -7.31 3.86
N PRO A 28 10.58 -7.06 5.01
CA PRO A 28 11.81 -6.31 5.04
C PRO A 28 12.94 -7.10 4.36
N VAL A 29 13.73 -6.41 3.55
CA VAL A 29 14.88 -6.97 2.83
C VAL A 29 16.09 -6.08 2.99
N GLU A 30 17.25 -6.71 3.15
CA GLU A 30 18.53 -6.03 3.31
C GLU A 30 19.60 -6.66 2.43
N GLY A 31 20.64 -5.89 2.11
CA GLY A 31 21.78 -6.40 1.37
C GLY A 31 22.84 -5.34 1.17
N SER A 32 23.93 -5.70 0.49
CA SER A 32 25.05 -4.79 0.28
C SER A 32 25.50 -4.81 -1.17
N ILE A 33 25.88 -3.63 -1.68
CA ILE A 33 26.38 -3.48 -3.03
C ILE A 33 27.73 -2.78 -3.04
N ARG A 34 28.55 -3.15 -4.02
CA ARG A 34 29.77 -2.44 -4.41
C ARG A 34 29.52 -1.74 -5.75
N LEU A 35 29.43 -0.41 -5.73
CA LEU A 35 29.30 0.40 -6.94
C LEU A 35 30.67 0.89 -7.38
N THR A 36 31.02 0.63 -8.64
CA THR A 36 32.22 1.16 -9.30
C THR A 36 31.79 2.20 -10.33
N CYS A 37 32.22 3.46 -10.16
CA CYS A 37 32.00 4.50 -11.14
C CYS A 37 33.31 4.85 -11.84
N ASN A 38 33.29 4.90 -13.17
CA ASN A 38 34.46 5.23 -13.96
C ASN A 38 34.08 6.17 -15.11
N ASP A 39 34.63 7.39 -15.11
CA ASP A 39 34.53 8.31 -16.23
C ASP A 39 35.91 8.88 -16.55
N ARG A 40 36.42 8.59 -17.76
CA ARG A 40 37.67 9.04 -18.42
C ARG A 40 38.91 9.24 -17.54
N ASN A 41 38.87 10.13 -16.55
CA ASN A 41 39.95 10.48 -15.62
C ASN A 41 39.63 10.22 -14.14
N GLN A 42 38.45 9.69 -13.81
CA GLN A 42 38.00 9.48 -12.43
C GLN A 42 37.49 8.06 -12.23
N HIS A 43 37.97 7.44 -11.16
CA HIS A 43 37.55 6.11 -10.74
C HIS A 43 37.19 6.16 -9.25
N GLN A 44 35.98 5.74 -8.91
CA GLN A 44 35.49 5.70 -7.53
C GLN A 44 34.79 4.39 -7.24
N ILE A 45 34.97 3.89 -6.02
CA ILE A 45 34.25 2.74 -5.49
C ILE A 45 33.44 3.20 -4.28
N ARG A 46 32.21 2.71 -4.17
CA ARG A 46 31.33 2.90 -3.02
C ARG A 46 30.78 1.57 -2.56
N TYR A 47 30.72 1.40 -1.25
CA TYR A 47 30.01 0.30 -0.61
C TYR A 47 28.74 0.88 0.01
N VAL A 48 27.61 0.25 -0.26
CA VAL A 48 26.31 0.71 0.19
C VAL A 48 25.55 -0.45 0.80
N ASN A 49 25.02 -0.23 1.99
CA ASN A 49 24.01 -1.09 2.57
C ASN A 49 22.65 -0.60 2.10
N CYS A 50 21.91 -1.51 1.49
CA CYS A 50 20.58 -1.28 0.96
C CYS A 50 19.56 -1.91 1.89
N SER A 51 18.45 -1.21 2.10
CA SER A 51 17.25 -1.76 2.74
C SER A 51 16.02 -1.40 1.91
N ALA A 52 15.06 -2.32 1.88
CA ALA A 52 13.75 -2.08 1.31
C ALA A 52 12.71 -2.87 2.11
N ASN A 53 11.45 -2.56 1.85
CA ASN A 53 10.32 -3.27 2.42
C ASN A 53 9.23 -3.32 1.36
N TYR A 54 8.67 -4.51 1.13
CA TYR A 54 7.56 -4.70 0.21
C TYR A 54 6.42 -5.47 0.86
N LEU A 55 5.21 -5.23 0.40
CA LEU A 55 3.98 -5.84 0.84
C LEU A 55 3.60 -6.98 -0.09
N SER A 56 3.32 -8.13 0.51
CA SER A 56 2.77 -9.30 -0.17
C SER A 56 1.27 -9.45 0.11
N PRO A 57 0.47 -9.86 -0.88
CA PRO A 57 0.90 -10.24 -2.24
C PRO A 57 1.10 -9.03 -3.19
N SER A 58 0.68 -7.83 -2.80
CA SER A 58 0.87 -6.62 -3.60
C SER A 58 0.87 -5.34 -2.76
N GLU A 59 1.63 -4.35 -3.22
CA GLU A 59 1.62 -2.96 -2.73
C GLU A 59 0.32 -2.19 -3.06
N PHE A 60 -0.49 -2.74 -3.97
CA PHE A 60 -1.71 -2.11 -4.45
C PHE A 60 -2.88 -3.09 -4.48
N SER A 61 -4.07 -2.63 -4.13
CA SER A 61 -5.30 -3.42 -4.25
C SER A 61 -6.50 -2.56 -4.61
N SER A 62 -7.46 -3.14 -5.33
CA SER A 62 -8.81 -2.59 -5.41
C SER A 62 -9.55 -2.79 -4.09
N PHE A 63 -10.48 -1.89 -3.80
CA PHE A 63 -11.57 -2.13 -2.87
C PHE A 63 -12.61 -3.02 -3.56
N VAL A 64 -13.18 -3.97 -2.82
CA VAL A 64 -14.27 -4.84 -3.28
C VAL A 64 -15.32 -4.97 -2.19
N LEU A 65 -16.58 -5.10 -2.60
CA LEU A 65 -17.65 -5.62 -1.76
C LEU A 65 -17.59 -7.15 -1.73
N ASP A 66 -18.28 -7.75 -0.77
CA ASP A 66 -18.43 -9.20 -0.68
C ASP A 66 -19.19 -9.75 -1.89
N GLU A 67 -18.98 -11.04 -2.17
CA GLU A 67 -19.53 -11.68 -3.36
C GLU A 67 -21.06 -11.58 -3.40
N GLY A 68 -21.60 -11.02 -4.49
CA GLY A 68 -23.03 -10.86 -4.70
C GLY A 68 -23.62 -9.58 -4.11
N GLU A 69 -22.87 -8.83 -3.32
CA GLU A 69 -23.28 -7.51 -2.86
C GLU A 69 -23.18 -6.48 -3.99
N ARG A 70 -24.21 -5.63 -4.09
CA ARG A 70 -24.25 -4.53 -5.05
C ARG A 70 -24.79 -3.29 -4.38
N VAL A 71 -24.11 -2.18 -4.61
CA VAL A 71 -24.51 -0.85 -4.14
C VAL A 71 -24.46 0.08 -5.34
N ASP A 72 -25.56 0.77 -5.63
CA ASP A 72 -25.60 1.78 -6.68
C ASP A 72 -24.80 3.03 -6.23
N ALA A 73 -23.50 2.99 -6.50
CA ALA A 73 -22.54 4.04 -6.22
C ALA A 73 -21.69 4.33 -7.46
N ASP A 74 -21.14 5.54 -7.56
CA ASP A 74 -20.19 5.95 -8.59
C ASP A 74 -18.80 6.29 -8.02
N GLU A 75 -18.67 6.40 -6.70
CA GLU A 75 -17.42 6.65 -6.02
C GLU A 75 -17.30 5.83 -4.72
N VAL A 76 -16.09 5.40 -4.42
CA VAL A 76 -15.69 4.87 -3.12
C VAL A 76 -14.55 5.72 -2.55
N THR A 77 -14.68 6.10 -1.28
CA THR A 77 -13.61 6.73 -0.51
C THR A 77 -13.24 5.85 0.68
N LEU A 78 -11.95 5.51 0.77
CA LEU A 78 -11.35 4.82 1.91
C LEU A 78 -10.73 5.84 2.84
N TYR A 79 -11.04 5.72 4.12
CA TYR A 79 -10.52 6.53 5.20
C TYR A 79 -9.70 5.65 6.14
N TYR A 80 -8.52 6.13 6.47
CA TYR A 80 -7.67 5.55 7.50
C TYR A 80 -7.46 6.58 8.59
N LYS A 81 -7.61 6.17 9.85
CA LYS A 81 -7.27 6.97 11.02
C LYS A 81 -6.13 6.27 11.75
N ASP A 82 -4.97 6.92 11.83
CA ASP A 82 -3.85 6.33 12.55
C ASP A 82 -4.04 6.39 14.08
N HIS A 83 -3.18 5.70 14.83
CA HIS A 83 -3.17 5.69 16.29
C HIS A 83 -2.97 7.09 16.93
N LYS A 84 -2.57 8.10 16.14
CA LYS A 84 -2.44 9.50 16.56
C LYS A 84 -3.65 10.35 16.11
N GLY A 85 -4.69 9.74 15.57
CA GLY A 85 -5.91 10.39 15.11
C GLY A 85 -5.80 11.09 13.76
N ARG A 86 -4.66 11.00 13.06
CA ARG A 86 -4.48 11.61 11.74
C ARG A 86 -5.31 10.84 10.72
N LYS A 87 -6.18 11.56 10.02
CA LYS A 87 -7.02 11.02 8.96
C LYS A 87 -6.30 11.13 7.62
N LYS A 88 -6.32 10.04 6.86
CA LYS A 88 -5.94 9.99 5.45
C LYS A 88 -7.14 9.47 4.69
N SER A 89 -7.34 9.94 3.46
CA SER A 89 -8.33 9.36 2.56
C SER A 89 -7.76 9.12 1.18
N LYS A 90 -8.36 8.16 0.48
CA LYS A 90 -8.14 7.91 -0.95
C LYS A 90 -9.48 7.59 -1.58
N SER A 91 -9.77 8.22 -2.71
CA SER A 91 -10.99 7.95 -3.48
C SER A 91 -10.69 7.36 -4.85
N SER A 92 -11.66 6.64 -5.39
CA SER A 92 -11.70 6.14 -6.75
C SER A 92 -13.14 6.05 -7.20
N SER A 93 -13.39 6.17 -8.50
CA SER A 93 -14.65 5.73 -9.09
C SER A 93 -14.96 4.28 -8.70
N PHE A 94 -16.25 3.95 -8.62
CA PHE A 94 -16.77 2.65 -8.23
C PHE A 94 -17.58 2.05 -9.38
N ASP A 95 -17.33 0.77 -9.67
CA ASP A 95 -18.07 -0.02 -10.65
C ASP A 95 -19.14 -0.82 -9.90
N ALA A 96 -20.38 -0.31 -9.90
CA ALA A 96 -21.50 -0.90 -9.18
C ALA A 96 -21.88 -2.31 -9.68
N GLU A 97 -21.61 -2.63 -10.94
CA GLU A 97 -21.92 -3.94 -11.51
C GLU A 97 -20.96 -5.01 -11.01
N LYS A 98 -19.69 -4.64 -10.84
CA LYS A 98 -18.64 -5.51 -10.30
C LYS A 98 -18.50 -5.46 -8.78
N GLY A 99 -19.01 -4.42 -8.13
CA GLY A 99 -18.80 -4.17 -6.71
C GLY A 99 -17.35 -3.80 -6.37
N GLU A 100 -16.60 -3.18 -7.29
CA GLU A 100 -15.17 -2.88 -7.10
C GLU A 100 -14.80 -1.43 -7.42
N SER A 101 -13.73 -0.92 -6.80
CA SER A 101 -13.11 0.35 -7.21
C SER A 101 -12.46 0.21 -8.59
N SER A 102 -12.65 1.20 -9.47
CA SER A 102 -12.07 1.21 -10.83
C SER A 102 -10.54 1.34 -10.85
N LYS A 103 -9.93 1.86 -9.78
CA LYS A 103 -8.47 1.98 -9.62
C LYS A 103 -8.01 1.29 -8.35
N LYS A 104 -6.79 0.76 -8.40
CA LYS A 104 -6.12 0.22 -7.21
C LYS A 104 -5.63 1.33 -6.29
N PHE A 105 -5.78 1.13 -4.99
CA PHE A 105 -5.24 2.00 -3.96
C PHE A 105 -3.79 1.62 -3.64
N ASN A 106 -2.93 2.63 -3.47
CA ASN A 106 -1.59 2.44 -2.91
C ASN A 106 -1.72 2.10 -1.41
N LEU A 107 -1.33 0.88 -1.06
CA LEU A 107 -1.40 0.37 0.31
C LEU A 107 -0.16 0.68 1.13
N TRP A 108 1.05 0.62 0.54
CA TRP A 108 2.30 0.59 1.32
C TRP A 108 3.47 1.42 0.75
N ILE A 109 3.44 1.80 -0.54
CA ILE A 109 4.49 2.63 -1.15
C ILE A 109 4.45 4.05 -0.59
N TYR A 110 5.57 4.48 0.00
CA TYR A 110 5.79 5.85 0.45
C TYR A 110 6.75 6.60 -0.49
N THR A 111 6.25 7.63 -1.17
CA THR A 111 7.07 8.54 -1.97
C THR A 111 6.82 9.99 -1.57
N LEU A 112 7.57 10.94 -2.18
CA LEU A 112 7.32 12.37 -2.01
C LEU A 112 5.91 12.77 -2.47
N LEU A 113 5.39 12.13 -3.52
CA LEU A 113 4.10 12.47 -4.14
C LEU A 113 2.95 11.58 -3.68
N GLN A 114 3.25 10.42 -3.11
CA GLN A 114 2.24 9.43 -2.74
C GLN A 114 2.42 9.00 -1.29
N ARG A 115 1.33 9.09 -0.52
CA ARG A 115 1.26 8.51 0.82
C ARG A 115 0.50 7.19 0.76
N PRO A 116 0.99 6.13 1.44
CA PRO A 116 0.28 4.86 1.51
C PRO A 116 -1.00 4.99 2.35
N LEU A 117 -1.97 4.13 2.05
CA LEU A 117 -3.20 4.00 2.84
C LEU A 117 -2.87 3.45 4.23
N LEU A 118 -2.14 2.32 4.26
CA LEU A 118 -1.72 1.66 5.48
C LEU A 118 -0.49 2.37 6.05
N ASN A 119 -0.30 2.27 7.37
CA ASN A 119 0.78 3.00 8.03
C ASN A 119 1.35 2.30 9.27
N TYR A 120 0.90 1.08 9.55
CA TYR A 120 1.24 0.36 10.77
C TYR A 120 1.22 -1.16 10.56
N TYR A 121 2.07 -1.86 11.30
CA TYR A 121 2.07 -3.34 11.40
C TYR A 121 0.99 -3.78 12.38
N GLY A 122 0.25 -4.84 12.06
CA GLY A 122 -0.92 -5.29 12.82
C GLY A 122 -2.21 -4.73 12.22
N GLU A 123 -3.21 -4.52 13.08
CA GLU A 123 -4.56 -4.13 12.65
C GLU A 123 -4.62 -2.66 12.18
N ASN A 124 -5.17 -2.48 10.97
CA ASN A 124 -5.48 -1.19 10.39
C ASN A 124 -6.99 -1.16 10.08
N GLU A 125 -7.77 -0.45 10.89
CA GLU A 125 -9.19 -0.22 10.61
C GLU A 125 -9.33 0.77 9.44
N ILE A 126 -10.01 0.34 8.38
CA ILE A 126 -10.35 1.13 7.21
C ILE A 126 -11.85 1.38 7.22
N GLU A 127 -12.24 2.64 7.22
CA GLU A 127 -13.62 3.06 7.02
C GLU A 127 -13.84 3.36 5.54
N TYR A 128 -14.93 2.89 4.95
CA TYR A 128 -15.29 3.20 3.57
C TYR A 128 -16.60 3.96 3.50
N LYS A 129 -16.69 4.82 2.49
CA LYS A 129 -17.91 5.53 2.11
C LYS A 129 -18.14 5.35 0.62
N LEU A 130 -19.31 4.85 0.27
CA LEU A 130 -19.80 4.75 -1.10
C LEU A 130 -20.77 5.90 -1.37
N GLU A 131 -20.59 6.57 -2.49
CA GLU A 131 -21.36 7.74 -2.87
C GLU A 131 -21.97 7.58 -4.26
N LYS A 132 -23.13 8.20 -4.46
CA LYS A 132 -23.78 8.36 -5.76
C LYS A 132 -24.09 9.83 -5.97
N ASN A 133 -23.55 10.43 -7.03
CA ASN A 133 -23.70 11.85 -7.33
C ASN A 133 -23.38 12.75 -6.10
N GLY A 134 -22.33 12.39 -5.35
CA GLY A 134 -21.88 13.10 -4.15
C GLY A 134 -22.78 12.94 -2.91
N ARG A 135 -23.72 11.99 -2.92
CA ARG A 135 -24.53 11.62 -1.74
C ARG A 135 -24.10 10.25 -1.25
N GLU A 136 -23.89 10.15 0.06
CA GLU A 136 -23.63 8.87 0.72
C GLU A 136 -24.78 7.90 0.52
N VAL A 137 -24.46 6.69 0.04
CA VAL A 137 -25.42 5.59 -0.15
C VAL A 137 -25.11 4.39 0.73
N ALA A 138 -23.85 4.20 1.11
CA ALA A 138 -23.44 3.18 2.07
C ALA A 138 -22.12 3.55 2.75
N THR A 139 -21.95 3.05 3.96
CA THR A 139 -20.71 3.16 4.74
C THR A 139 -20.46 1.88 5.48
N GLY A 140 -19.19 1.59 5.77
CA GLY A 140 -18.83 0.48 6.62
C GLY A 140 -17.37 0.51 6.97
N LYS A 141 -16.90 -0.59 7.56
CA LYS A 141 -15.52 -0.74 7.99
C LYS A 141 -15.02 -2.15 7.72
N PHE A 142 -13.72 -2.28 7.47
CA PHE A 142 -13.02 -3.55 7.48
C PHE A 142 -11.63 -3.38 8.07
N ILE A 143 -11.06 -4.46 8.58
CA ILE A 143 -9.73 -4.46 9.19
C ILE A 143 -8.76 -5.07 8.18
N VAL A 144 -7.64 -4.39 7.96
CA VAL A 144 -6.48 -4.94 7.23
C VAL A 144 -5.38 -5.23 8.24
N ASN A 145 -4.98 -6.49 8.36
CA ASN A 145 -3.89 -6.90 9.22
C ASN A 145 -2.59 -6.97 8.43
N VAL A 146 -1.52 -6.35 8.94
CA VAL A 146 -0.19 -6.37 8.29
C VAL A 146 0.83 -7.03 9.21
N GLU A 147 1.16 -8.28 8.94
CA GLU A 147 2.19 -9.00 9.68
C GLU A 147 3.59 -8.59 9.21
N LYS A 148 4.47 -8.22 10.15
CA LYS A 148 5.88 -7.98 9.83
C LYS A 148 6.63 -9.31 9.81
N GLN A 149 7.14 -9.69 8.66
CA GLN A 149 7.99 -10.86 8.49
C GLN A 149 9.44 -10.58 8.94
N ASP A 150 10.20 -11.66 9.10
CA ASP A 150 11.64 -11.58 9.33
C ASP A 150 12.37 -10.93 8.15
N THR A 151 13.45 -10.21 8.46
CA THR A 151 14.30 -9.59 7.42
C THR A 151 15.01 -10.67 6.61
N LYS A 152 14.82 -10.64 5.29
CA LYS A 152 15.58 -11.45 4.35
C LYS A 152 16.83 -10.72 3.88
N TYR A 153 17.91 -11.45 3.68
CA TYR A 153 19.20 -10.89 3.27
C TYR A 153 19.54 -11.34 1.86
N CYS A 154 19.67 -10.38 0.94
CA CYS A 154 20.14 -10.62 -0.41
C CYS A 154 21.66 -10.81 -0.42
N GLN A 155 22.14 -11.61 -1.38
CA GLN A 155 23.57 -11.76 -1.65
C GLN A 155 24.20 -10.43 -2.06
N SER A 156 25.45 -10.20 -1.66
CA SER A 156 26.16 -8.99 -2.09
C SER A 156 26.32 -8.93 -3.61
N ALA A 157 26.21 -7.73 -4.18
CA ALA A 157 26.31 -7.52 -5.63
C ALA A 157 27.33 -6.45 -5.99
N SER A 158 27.79 -6.46 -7.24
CA SER A 158 28.64 -5.39 -7.80
C SER A 158 27.99 -4.76 -9.01
N TYR A 159 28.01 -3.43 -9.06
CA TYR A 159 27.49 -2.63 -10.18
C TYR A 159 28.58 -1.74 -10.75
N TRP A 160 28.45 -1.43 -12.03
CA TRP A 160 29.31 -0.48 -12.73
C TRP A 160 28.48 0.67 -13.31
N SER A 161 29.03 1.88 -13.27
CA SER A 161 28.46 3.07 -13.92
C SER A 161 29.55 3.91 -14.59
N SER A 162 29.24 4.47 -15.76
CA SER A 162 30.06 5.50 -16.40
C SER A 162 29.77 6.91 -15.91
N ASN A 163 28.82 7.08 -14.98
CA ASN A 163 28.40 8.37 -14.46
C ASN A 163 28.93 8.59 -13.03
N MET A 164 29.71 9.64 -12.84
CA MET A 164 30.27 9.97 -11.52
C MET A 164 29.22 10.48 -10.51
N ASP A 165 28.06 10.97 -10.97
CA ASP A 165 26.92 11.28 -10.08
C ASP A 165 26.40 10.05 -9.32
N ASP A 166 26.50 8.86 -9.92
CA ASP A 166 26.00 7.64 -9.28
C ASP A 166 26.81 7.29 -8.03
N CYS A 167 28.11 7.59 -8.00
CA CYS A 167 28.94 7.43 -6.80
C CYS A 167 28.75 8.56 -5.78
N ARG A 168 28.15 9.69 -6.17
CA ARG A 168 27.72 10.75 -5.25
C ARG A 168 26.39 10.38 -4.57
N PHE A 169 25.51 9.67 -5.29
CA PHE A 169 24.21 9.22 -4.78
C PHE A 169 24.01 7.71 -4.95
N PRO A 170 24.87 6.87 -4.33
CA PRO A 170 24.93 5.45 -4.64
C PRO A 170 23.72 4.67 -4.10
N GLN A 171 22.93 5.28 -3.20
CA GLN A 171 21.66 4.74 -2.71
C GLN A 171 20.60 4.56 -3.81
N ASN A 172 20.69 5.31 -4.91
CA ASN A 172 19.77 5.16 -6.04
C ASN A 172 19.86 3.77 -6.70
N PHE A 173 20.95 3.02 -6.47
CA PHE A 173 21.11 1.66 -6.96
C PHE A 173 20.38 0.61 -6.12
N CYS A 174 19.94 0.93 -4.90
CA CYS A 174 19.29 -0.05 -4.03
C CYS A 174 17.97 -0.58 -4.60
N ALA A 175 17.15 0.28 -5.21
CA ALA A 175 15.90 -0.16 -5.85
C ALA A 175 16.16 -1.11 -7.03
N ARG A 176 17.20 -0.82 -7.83
CA ARG A 176 17.65 -1.72 -8.89
C ARG A 176 18.15 -3.04 -8.32
N TYR A 177 18.98 -2.99 -7.29
CA TYR A 177 19.56 -4.17 -6.65
C TYR A 177 18.50 -5.15 -6.16
N PHE A 178 17.51 -4.68 -5.41
CA PHE A 178 16.45 -5.57 -4.94
C PHE A 178 15.61 -6.13 -6.09
N ARG A 179 15.34 -5.36 -7.15
CA ARG A 179 14.65 -5.90 -8.34
C ARG A 179 15.47 -6.98 -9.04
N ASP A 180 16.77 -6.75 -9.23
CA ASP A 180 17.67 -7.68 -9.93
C ASP A 180 17.82 -9.01 -9.14
N TYR A 181 17.61 -8.98 -7.82
CA TYR A 181 17.63 -10.14 -6.93
C TYR A 181 16.22 -10.58 -6.45
N ASN A 182 15.17 -10.17 -7.17
CA ASN A 182 13.77 -10.52 -6.86
C ASN A 182 13.38 -10.35 -5.38
N TYR A 183 13.85 -9.28 -4.74
CA TYR A 183 13.63 -8.99 -3.33
C TYR A 183 14.04 -10.15 -2.39
N CYS A 184 15.15 -10.80 -2.70
CA CYS A 184 15.73 -11.91 -1.93
C CYS A 184 14.80 -13.13 -1.82
N GLN A 185 13.95 -13.33 -2.84
CA GLN A 185 13.10 -14.52 -2.99
C GLN A 185 13.81 -15.60 -3.79
#